data_AF-S6A9L1-F1
#
_entry.id   AF-S6A9L1-F1
#
_cell.length_a   1.000
_cell.length_b   1.000
_cell.length_c   1.000
_cell.angle_alpha   90.00
_cell.angle_beta   90.00
_cell.angle_gamma   90.00
#
_symmetry.space_group_name_H-M   'P 1'
#
loop_
_entity.id
_entity.type
_entity.pdbx_description
1 polymer ?
#
loop_
_entity_poly.entity_id
_entity_poly.type
_entity_poly.pdbx_seq_one_letter_code
_entity_poly.pdbx_strand_id
1 'polypeptide(L)'
;MKRHSALQPLSREHHGALVLALACTRAANSGSAEKIHAACERVARQFNTDLEPHFHQEEEALLPLLRDAGQDELVRRTLDDHARLRAMAKALCGRDTLCLGEFGKTLSDHVRFEEQELFPTTEQVVPNELLMAALGAD
;
A
#
# COMPACT_ATOMS: atom_id res chain seq x y z
N MET A 1 10.47 15.58 5.36
CA MET A 1 9.37 16.58 5.30
C MET A 1 8.27 16.08 6.22
N LYS A 2 7.59 16.93 7.00
CA LYS A 2 6.43 16.49 7.77
C LYS A 2 5.23 16.45 6.81
N ARG A 3 4.55 15.31 6.71
CA ARG A 3 3.30 15.18 5.93
C ARG A 3 2.23 16.11 6.48
N HIS A 4 1.37 16.61 5.60
CA HIS A 4 0.11 17.25 5.94
C HIS A 4 -0.66 16.36 6.93
N SER A 5 -1.30 16.96 7.94
CA SER A 5 -1.92 16.23 9.05
C SER A 5 -2.91 15.15 8.59
N ALA A 6 -3.70 15.44 7.57
CA ALA A 6 -4.66 14.51 6.97
C ALA A 6 -4.03 13.25 6.35
N LEU A 7 -2.78 13.33 5.88
CA LEU A 7 -2.05 12.20 5.27
C LEU A 7 -1.21 11.41 6.28
N GLN A 8 -1.04 11.93 7.50
CA GLN A 8 -0.23 11.26 8.52
C GLN A 8 -0.77 9.90 8.93
N PRO A 9 -2.09 9.66 9.08
CA PRO A 9 -2.62 8.32 9.39
C PRO A 9 -2.19 7.28 8.35
N LEU A 10 -2.46 7.53 7.06
CA LEU A 10 -2.06 6.66 5.95
C LEU A 10 -0.54 6.42 5.95
N SER A 11 0.25 7.49 6.09
CA SER A 11 1.72 7.39 6.13
C SER A 11 2.24 6.59 7.34
N ARG A 12 1.52 6.53 8.47
CA ARG A 12 1.91 5.68 9.62
C ARG A 12 1.65 4.20 9.32
N GLU A 13 0.57 3.87 8.61
CA GLU A 13 0.21 2.50 8.24
C GLU A 13 1.25 1.88 7.29
N HIS A 14 1.90 2.72 6.45
CA HIS A 14 3.02 2.31 5.60
C HIS A 14 4.17 1.64 6.36
N HIS A 15 4.39 1.98 7.64
CA HIS A 15 5.40 1.29 8.44
C HIS A 15 5.09 -0.21 8.55
N GLY A 16 3.83 -0.57 8.84
CA GLY A 16 3.38 -1.96 8.91
C GLY A 16 3.53 -2.67 7.57
N ALA A 17 3.16 -2.00 6.48
CA ALA A 17 3.30 -2.52 5.12
C ALA A 17 4.77 -2.81 4.77
N LEU A 18 5.71 -1.91 5.09
CA LEU A 18 7.14 -2.10 4.85
C LEU A 18 7.74 -3.24 5.69
N VAL A 19 7.29 -3.39 6.94
CA VAL A 19 7.70 -4.53 7.79
C VAL A 19 7.22 -5.85 7.19
N LEU A 20 5.98 -5.91 6.69
CA LEU A 20 5.45 -7.08 6.00
C LEU A 20 6.23 -7.38 4.72
N ALA A 21 6.47 -6.36 3.88
CA ALA A 21 7.26 -6.48 2.65
C ALA A 21 8.64 -7.07 2.91
N LEU A 22 9.35 -6.57 3.93
CA LEU A 22 10.66 -7.07 4.32
C LEU A 22 10.60 -8.53 4.81
N ALA A 23 9.57 -8.90 5.57
CA ALA A 23 9.38 -10.27 6.03
C ALA A 23 9.19 -11.23 4.85
N CYS A 24 8.40 -10.85 3.85
CA CYS A 24 8.17 -11.64 2.63
C CYS A 24 9.47 -11.86 1.86
N THR A 25 10.21 -10.79 1.60
CA THR A 25 11.51 -10.86 0.88
C THR A 25 12.52 -11.74 1.62
N ARG A 26 12.61 -11.63 2.95
CA ARG A 26 13.50 -12.47 3.77
C ARG A 26 13.09 -13.93 3.75
N ALA A 27 11.80 -14.22 3.85
CA ALA A 27 11.28 -15.59 3.81
C ALA A 27 11.54 -16.24 2.45
N ALA A 28 11.25 -15.54 1.34
CA ALA A 28 11.52 -16.02 -0.01
C ALA A 28 13.00 -16.35 -0.24
N ASN A 29 13.91 -15.51 0.26
CA ASN A 29 15.36 -15.73 0.15
C ASN A 29 15.93 -16.76 1.14
N SER A 30 15.14 -17.25 2.09
CA SER A 30 15.65 -18.11 3.15
C SER A 30 15.83 -19.57 2.75
N GLY A 31 15.20 -20.01 1.66
CA GLY A 31 15.13 -21.42 1.26
C GLY A 31 14.35 -22.32 2.25
N SER A 32 13.75 -21.75 3.31
CA SER A 32 13.04 -22.49 4.35
C SER A 32 11.54 -22.49 4.06
N ALA A 33 11.01 -23.68 3.76
CA ALA A 33 9.58 -23.88 3.53
C ALA A 33 8.73 -23.42 4.74
N GLU A 34 9.21 -23.63 5.96
CA GLU A 34 8.54 -23.17 7.19
C GLU A 34 8.44 -21.63 7.26
N LYS A 35 9.54 -20.92 6.97
CA LYS A 35 9.54 -19.45 6.97
C LYS A 35 8.65 -18.87 5.87
N ILE A 36 8.67 -19.50 4.69
CA ILE A 36 7.79 -19.14 3.57
C ILE A 36 6.32 -19.33 3.98
N HIS A 37 6.00 -20.47 4.58
CA HIS A 37 4.65 -20.78 5.05
C HIS A 37 4.14 -19.74 6.04
N ALA A 38 4.94 -19.46 7.08
CA ALA A 38 4.60 -18.47 8.10
C ALA A 38 4.43 -17.06 7.51
N ALA A 39 5.26 -16.69 6.53
CA ALA A 39 5.13 -15.41 5.83
C ALA A 39 3.86 -15.33 4.98
N CYS A 40 3.47 -16.40 4.27
CA CYS A 40 2.22 -16.44 3.51
C CYS A 40 0.99 -16.28 4.42
N GLU A 41 0.97 -16.96 5.57
CA GLU A 41 -0.11 -16.80 6.57
C GLU A 41 -0.15 -15.40 7.17
N ARG A 42 1.03 -14.80 7.37
CA ARG A 42 1.13 -13.41 7.80
C ARG A 42 0.56 -12.45 6.76
N VAL A 43 0.88 -12.62 5.48
CA VAL A 43 0.30 -11.83 4.38
C VAL A 43 -1.22 -11.99 4.38
N ALA A 44 -1.75 -13.22 4.40
CA ALA A 44 -3.20 -13.44 4.36
C ALA A 44 -3.94 -12.73 5.51
N ARG A 45 -3.34 -12.67 6.70
CA ARG A 45 -3.90 -11.96 7.86
C ARG A 45 -3.81 -10.44 7.69
N GLN A 46 -2.60 -9.93 7.53
CA GLN A 46 -2.34 -8.48 7.49
C GLN A 46 -2.91 -7.80 6.25
N PHE A 47 -3.08 -8.55 5.15
CA PHE A 47 -3.73 -8.03 3.97
C PHE A 47 -5.17 -7.62 4.28
N ASN A 48 -5.93 -8.48 4.97
CA ASN A 48 -7.32 -8.20 5.30
C ASN A 48 -7.50 -7.21 6.45
N THR A 49 -6.59 -7.19 7.43
CA THR A 49 -6.71 -6.33 8.61
C THR A 49 -6.09 -4.95 8.44
N ASP A 50 -5.06 -4.84 7.59
CA ASP A 50 -4.22 -3.64 7.51
C ASP A 50 -4.24 -3.06 6.07
N LEU A 51 -3.85 -3.85 5.06
CA LEU A 51 -3.65 -3.32 3.70
C LEU A 51 -4.95 -3.03 2.94
N GLU A 52 -5.94 -3.92 3.00
CA GLU A 52 -7.19 -3.73 2.28
C GLU A 52 -7.97 -2.50 2.80
N PRO A 53 -8.13 -2.29 4.13
CA PRO A 53 -8.71 -1.05 4.64
C PRO A 53 -7.94 0.21 4.22
N HIS A 54 -6.61 0.15 4.22
CA HIS A 54 -5.75 1.24 3.77
C HIS A 54 -6.00 1.59 2.29
N PHE A 55 -5.99 0.59 1.40
CA PHE A 55 -6.30 0.77 -0.01
C PHE A 55 -7.70 1.35 -0.23
N HIS A 56 -8.71 0.88 0.53
CA HIS A 56 -10.05 1.45 0.45
C HIS A 56 -10.07 2.93 0.81
N GLN A 57 -9.39 3.33 1.88
CA GLN A 57 -9.34 4.73 2.28
C GLN A 57 -8.71 5.61 1.19
N GLU A 58 -7.65 5.14 0.56
CA GLU A 58 -7.03 5.86 -0.56
C GLU A 58 -7.95 5.91 -1.78
N GLU A 59 -8.50 4.78 -2.19
CA GLU A 59 -9.37 4.66 -3.36
C GLU A 59 -10.66 5.48 -3.25
N GLU A 60 -11.26 5.53 -2.06
CA GLU A 60 -12.56 6.16 -1.82
C GLU A 60 -12.45 7.63 -1.42
N ALA A 61 -11.37 8.04 -0.74
CA ALA A 61 -11.24 9.40 -0.21
C ALA A 61 -10.11 10.22 -0.87
N LEU A 62 -8.96 9.61 -1.17
CA LEU A 62 -7.80 10.35 -1.69
C LEU A 62 -7.77 10.43 -3.22
N LEU A 63 -7.90 9.30 -3.90
CA LEU A 63 -7.79 9.21 -5.36
C LEU A 63 -8.85 10.03 -6.12
N PRO A 64 -10.10 10.21 -5.63
CA PRO A 64 -11.06 11.09 -6.28
C PRO A 64 -10.58 12.55 -6.34
N LEU A 65 -9.95 13.05 -5.26
CA LEU A 65 -9.43 14.42 -5.22
C LEU A 65 -8.29 14.62 -6.22
N LEU A 66 -7.41 13.62 -6.36
CA LEU A 66 -6.34 13.63 -7.35
C LEU A 66 -6.88 13.57 -8.79
N ARG A 67 -7.93 12.78 -9.03
CA ARG A 67 -8.60 12.72 -10.33
C ARG A 67 -9.21 14.07 -10.69
N ASP A 68 -9.91 14.71 -9.76
CA ASP A 68 -10.51 16.04 -9.96
C ASP A 68 -9.44 17.12 -10.22
N ALA A 69 -8.23 16.92 -9.68
CA ALA A 69 -7.05 17.76 -9.94
C ALA A 69 -6.27 17.37 -11.22
N GLY A 70 -6.81 16.47 -12.05
CA GLY A 70 -6.21 16.06 -13.33
C GLY A 70 -4.99 15.15 -13.22
N GLN A 71 -4.80 14.46 -12.08
CA GLN A 71 -3.68 13.55 -11.85
C GLN A 71 -4.01 12.09 -12.22
N ASP A 72 -4.60 11.88 -13.40
CA ASP A 72 -5.10 10.56 -13.83
C ASP A 72 -4.03 9.45 -13.84
N GLU A 73 -2.79 9.79 -14.19
CA GLU A 73 -1.70 8.81 -14.26
C GLU A 73 -1.29 8.30 -12.87
N LEU A 74 -1.28 9.18 -11.86
CA LEU A 74 -1.03 8.78 -10.47
C LEU A 74 -2.16 7.88 -9.96
N VAL A 75 -3.41 8.28 -10.21
CA VAL A 75 -4.60 7.50 -9.83
C VAL A 75 -4.58 6.11 -10.47
N ARG A 76 -4.27 6.04 -11.77
CA ARG A 76 -4.19 4.78 -12.51
C ARG A 76 -3.09 3.89 -11.95
N ARG A 77 -1.89 4.44 -11.69
CA ARG A 77 -0.77 3.68 -11.11
C ARG A 77 -1.13 3.10 -9.73
N THR A 78 -1.73 3.90 -8.85
CA THR A 78 -2.17 3.42 -7.52
C THR A 78 -3.16 2.26 -7.66
N LEU A 79 -4.19 2.40 -8.49
CA LEU A 79 -5.20 1.36 -8.70
C LEU A 79 -4.60 0.07 -9.31
N ASP A 80 -3.68 0.21 -10.27
CA ASP A 80 -2.99 -0.92 -10.90
C ASP A 80 -2.12 -1.67 -9.88
N ASP A 81 -1.39 -0.95 -9.02
CA ASP A 81 -0.59 -1.53 -7.93
C ASP A 81 -1.48 -2.24 -6.91
N HIS A 82 -2.58 -1.63 -6.47
CA HIS A 82 -3.54 -2.25 -5.54
C HIS A 82 -4.14 -3.54 -6.11
N ALA A 83 -4.61 -3.49 -7.36
CA ALA A 83 -5.17 -4.66 -8.03
C ALA A 83 -4.15 -5.81 -8.13
N ARG A 84 -2.89 -5.48 -8.45
CA ARG A 84 -1.80 -6.46 -8.49
C ARG A 84 -1.51 -7.05 -7.10
N LEU A 85 -1.44 -6.23 -6.06
CA LEU A 85 -1.20 -6.68 -4.69
C LEU A 85 -2.33 -7.58 -4.18
N ARG A 86 -3.60 -7.23 -4.46
CA ARG A 86 -4.77 -8.08 -4.18
C ARG A 86 -4.68 -9.43 -4.87
N ALA A 87 -4.34 -9.45 -6.16
CA ALA A 87 -4.20 -10.69 -6.93
C ALA A 87 -3.09 -11.59 -6.36
N MET A 88 -1.93 -11.02 -6.03
CA MET A 88 -0.80 -11.74 -5.43
C MET A 88 -1.15 -12.28 -4.04
N ALA A 89 -1.77 -11.47 -3.18
CA ALA A 89 -2.19 -11.90 -1.84
C ALA A 89 -3.14 -13.10 -1.91
N LYS A 90 -4.07 -13.12 -2.87
CA LYS A 90 -4.97 -14.27 -3.11
C LYS A 90 -4.22 -15.50 -3.65
N ALA A 91 -3.25 -15.31 -4.54
CA ALA A 91 -2.45 -16.39 -5.10
C ALA A 91 -1.54 -17.06 -4.06
N LEU A 92 -1.09 -16.33 -3.05
CA LEU A 92 -0.26 -16.84 -1.96
C LEU A 92 -0.94 -17.91 -1.10
N CYS A 93 -2.26 -18.09 -1.21
CA CYS A 93 -2.96 -19.26 -0.67
C CYS A 93 -2.38 -20.60 -1.19
N GLY A 94 -1.73 -20.60 -2.37
CA GLY A 94 -1.03 -21.75 -2.95
C GLY A 94 0.40 -21.99 -2.45
N ARG A 95 0.95 -21.10 -1.60
CA ARG A 95 2.30 -21.19 -1.01
C ARG A 95 3.47 -21.15 -2.02
N ASP A 96 3.31 -20.39 -3.09
CA ASP A 96 4.36 -20.16 -4.10
C ASP A 96 5.44 -19.18 -3.57
N THR A 97 6.68 -19.63 -3.54
CA THR A 97 7.85 -18.89 -3.06
C THR A 97 8.22 -17.70 -3.94
N LEU A 98 8.06 -17.82 -5.27
CA LEU A 98 8.38 -16.75 -6.21
C LEU A 98 7.38 -15.62 -6.05
N CYS A 99 6.09 -15.97 -5.94
CA CYS A 99 5.01 -15.02 -5.70
C CYS A 99 5.21 -14.21 -4.41
N LEU A 100 5.76 -14.83 -3.35
CA LEU A 100 5.99 -14.18 -2.06
C LEU A 100 7.06 -13.08 -2.13
N GLY A 101 8.16 -13.36 -2.83
CA GLY A 101 9.23 -12.38 -3.03
C GLY A 101 8.76 -11.20 -3.88
N GLU A 102 8.01 -11.48 -4.95
CA GLU A 102 7.44 -10.44 -5.81
C GLU A 102 6.37 -9.60 -5.09
N PHE A 103 5.53 -10.20 -4.24
CA PHE A 103 4.59 -9.45 -3.39
C PHE A 103 5.34 -8.47 -2.49
N GLY A 104 6.38 -8.93 -1.79
CA GLY A 104 7.17 -8.09 -0.90
C GLY A 104 7.85 -6.92 -1.63
N LYS A 105 8.41 -7.18 -2.82
CA LYS A 105 8.99 -6.12 -3.66
C LYS A 105 7.92 -5.12 -4.12
N THR A 106 6.80 -5.61 -4.64
CA THR A 106 5.72 -4.76 -5.17
C THR A 106 5.15 -3.87 -4.07
N LEU A 107 4.90 -4.41 -2.88
CA LEU A 107 4.39 -3.64 -1.75
C LEU A 107 5.38 -2.55 -1.30
N SER A 108 6.68 -2.88 -1.26
CA SER A 108 7.70 -1.88 -0.91
C SER A 108 7.85 -0.79 -1.96
N ASP A 109 7.73 -1.12 -3.25
CA ASP A 109 7.85 -0.15 -4.33
C ASP A 109 6.63 0.77 -4.38
N HIS A 110 5.44 0.22 -4.13
CA HIS A 110 4.19 0.94 -4.02
C HIS A 110 4.20 1.96 -2.86
N VAL A 111 4.55 1.54 -1.64
CA VAL A 111 4.68 2.47 -0.50
C VAL A 111 5.70 3.59 -0.77
N ARG A 112 6.81 3.25 -1.44
CA ARG A 112 7.82 4.27 -1.81
C ARG A 112 7.27 5.27 -2.80
N PHE A 113 6.52 4.80 -3.79
CA PHE A 113 5.83 5.65 -4.75
C PHE A 113 4.88 6.60 -4.05
N GLU A 114 4.08 6.11 -3.11
CA GLU A 114 3.10 6.96 -2.43
C GLU A 114 3.75 8.06 -1.62
N GLU A 115 4.79 7.69 -0.86
CA GLU A 115 5.54 8.65 -0.07
C GLU A 115 6.34 9.63 -0.95
N GLN A 116 6.88 9.21 -2.09
CA GLN A 116 7.79 10.07 -2.86
C GLN A 116 7.12 10.86 -3.98
N GLU A 117 5.97 10.40 -4.45
CA GLU A 117 5.29 10.96 -5.62
C GLU A 117 3.82 11.28 -5.29
N LEU A 118 3.01 10.28 -4.90
CA LEU A 118 1.56 10.46 -4.71
C LEU A 118 1.26 11.54 -3.66
N PHE A 119 1.74 11.37 -2.42
CA PHE A 119 1.44 12.28 -1.32
C PHE A 119 2.04 13.68 -1.52
N PRO A 120 3.31 13.85 -1.96
CA PRO A 120 3.82 15.16 -2.31
C PRO A 120 3.01 15.87 -3.39
N THR A 121 2.54 15.16 -4.42
CA THR A 121 1.68 15.77 -5.46
C THR A 121 0.32 16.14 -4.89
N THR A 122 -0.29 15.27 -4.08
CA THR A 122 -1.54 15.58 -3.35
C THR A 122 -1.42 16.89 -2.58
N GLU A 123 -0.34 17.07 -1.81
CA GLU A 123 -0.08 18.28 -1.01
C GLU A 123 0.09 19.55 -1.87
N GLN A 124 0.41 19.40 -3.16
CA GLN A 124 0.61 20.53 -4.09
C GLN A 124 -0.67 20.91 -4.84
N VAL A 125 -1.49 19.92 -5.21
CA VAL A 125 -2.60 20.12 -6.15
C VAL A 125 -3.97 20.07 -5.49
N VAL A 126 -4.08 19.49 -4.29
CA VAL A 126 -5.35 19.38 -3.57
C VAL A 126 -5.40 20.42 -2.44
N PRO A 127 -6.42 21.29 -2.40
CA PRO A 127 -6.64 22.21 -1.29
C PRO A 127 -6.70 21.49 0.07
N ASN A 128 -6.08 22.08 1.09
CA ASN A 128 -5.98 21.49 2.43
C ASN A 128 -7.37 21.22 3.04
N GLU A 129 -8.35 22.08 2.78
CA GLU A 129 -9.72 21.92 3.28
C GLU A 129 -10.38 20.66 2.72
N LEU A 130 -10.13 20.33 1.44
CA LEU A 130 -10.63 19.10 0.84
C LEU A 130 -9.93 17.87 1.39
N LEU A 131 -8.62 17.94 1.63
CA LEU A 131 -7.88 16.85 2.28
C LEU A 131 -8.38 16.58 3.70
N MET A 132 -8.60 17.63 4.49
CA MET A 132 -9.13 17.50 5.84
C MET A 132 -10.58 16.97 5.82
N ALA A 133 -11.41 17.40 4.88
CA ALA A 133 -12.78 16.90 4.76
C ALA A 133 -12.82 15.41 4.35
N ALA A 134 -11.91 14.96 3.50
CA ALA A 134 -11.88 13.60 2.99
C ALA A 134 -11.19 12.60 3.94
N LEU A 135 -10.10 13.02 4.61
CA LEU A 135 -9.23 12.12 5.39
C LEU A 135 -9.13 12.50 6.88
N GLY A 136 -9.60 13.68 7.27
CA GLY A 136 -9.44 14.23 8.62
C GLY A 136 -10.51 13.79 9.63
N ALA A 137 -11.01 12.55 9.54
CA ALA A 137 -11.91 12.01 10.54
C ALA A 137 -11.14 11.64 11.83
N ASP A 138 -11.06 12.60 12.74
CA ASP A 138 -11.44 12.50 14.17
C ASP A 138 -11.59 13.91 14.78
#